data_AF-A0A8H3GFN4-F1
#
_entry.id   AF-A0A8H3GFN4-F1
#
_cell.length_a   1.000
_cell.length_b   1.000
_cell.length_c   1.000
_cell.angle_alpha   90.00
_cell.angle_beta   90.00
_cell.angle_gamma   90.00
#
_symmetry.space_group_name_H-M   'P 1'
#
loop_
_entity.id
_entity.type
_entity.pdbx_description
1 polymer ?
#
loop_
_entity_poly.entity_id
_entity_poly.type
_entity_poly.pdbx_seq_one_letter_code
_entity_poly.pdbx_strand_id
1 'polypeptide(L)'
;MVNRHSTEPEGTANQEIVVKHPKFFFDNTLVVLQIENVQFNVHKYQLLKSETFRDMFKIAEESGGDSEEPPEGSSTERPIKMEGVSAQDFENLLTVLYANHFSTHQPEPNASLIIPAFRLANMWNFSELRDYLMPLAEQVLNDASKIAFAREFHVQQWIVPAFVRLCHRKEPLDTDEAKMIGLEGVLLISRIREGRAITRNEFESTAIIGMGDRADPTPVDRQPSATRRHSKFYLEDALIVIQVENTLFRVHKHQLLKSETFSDMFKVASVKNNEPEEGSSPDHPIIMDGVAASDFEALLTVLYASYHSTRPDQPAPEFGNHSIIAAFRLVHMWDFSDLRDYLLPLVERALDDVERIVFAREHGIQSWVVPALVKLCQRFEPLTTEEARKLGLDTVLIISHMREMFRSIRPSGHHGDPESLYCRDCAGFDRQSSEATYKCYACNRQSIGARYYHVSGRDGATTEALTAKISLRFEDKGKLAWK
;
A
#
# COMPACT_ATOMS: atom_id res chain seq x y z
N MET A 1 11.53 -25.47 112.19
CA MET A 1 11.73 -24.01 111.97
C MET A 1 12.82 -23.88 110.92
N VAL A 2 12.49 -23.51 109.67
CA VAL A 2 12.53 -22.11 109.15
C VAL A 2 13.98 -21.58 109.21
N ASN A 3 14.68 -21.14 108.16
CA ASN A 3 14.34 -20.77 106.78
C ASN A 3 15.61 -20.91 105.91
N ARG A 4 15.45 -21.31 104.64
CA ARG A 4 16.41 -21.10 103.54
C ARG A 4 16.06 -19.78 102.84
N HIS A 5 17.05 -19.13 102.20
CA HIS A 5 17.03 -18.29 100.98
C HIS A 5 18.32 -17.45 101.01
N SER A 6 19.40 -17.66 100.25
CA SER A 6 19.61 -18.00 98.83
C SER A 6 19.16 -16.90 97.86
N THR A 7 20.10 -15.97 97.62
CA THR A 7 20.46 -15.32 96.35
C THR A 7 19.48 -15.44 95.18
N GLU A 8 18.90 -14.31 94.77
CA GLU A 8 18.35 -14.10 93.42
C GLU A 8 19.48 -13.65 92.46
N PRO A 9 19.46 -14.14 91.22
CA PRO A 9 19.82 -13.28 90.09
C PRO A 9 18.72 -13.23 89.03
N GLU A 10 18.53 -12.01 88.54
CA GLU A 10 18.09 -11.55 87.21
C GLU A 10 17.51 -12.59 86.24
N GLY A 11 16.23 -12.43 85.91
CA GLY A 11 15.57 -13.06 84.76
C GLY A 11 15.44 -12.08 83.60
N THR A 12 16.24 -12.28 82.56
CA THR A 12 16.18 -11.62 81.25
C THR A 12 14.85 -11.89 80.54
N ALA A 13 14.16 -10.84 80.12
CA ALA A 13 12.98 -10.96 79.26
C ALA A 13 13.41 -11.35 77.82
N ASN A 14 13.09 -12.59 77.42
CA ASN A 14 13.20 -13.05 76.04
C ASN A 14 12.19 -12.28 75.18
N GLN A 15 12.67 -11.38 74.31
CA GLN A 15 11.89 -10.89 73.18
C GLN A 15 11.84 -11.98 72.10
N GLU A 16 10.67 -12.57 71.89
CA GLU A 16 10.46 -13.53 70.80
C GLU A 16 10.67 -12.84 69.44
N ILE A 17 11.61 -13.35 68.65
CA ILE A 17 11.87 -12.87 67.28
C ILE A 17 10.72 -13.37 66.40
N VAL A 18 9.83 -12.47 66.01
CA VAL A 18 8.74 -12.76 65.08
C VAL A 18 9.33 -12.95 63.67
N VAL A 19 9.42 -14.21 63.22
CA VAL A 19 9.88 -14.55 61.87
C VAL A 19 8.71 -14.52 60.90
N LYS A 20 8.80 -13.66 59.88
CA LYS A 20 7.80 -13.58 58.80
C LYS A 20 7.82 -14.86 57.97
N HIS A 21 6.65 -15.44 57.70
CA HIS A 21 6.55 -16.68 56.94
C HIS A 21 7.00 -16.50 55.47
N PRO A 22 7.99 -17.25 54.97
CA PRO A 22 8.65 -16.97 53.68
C PRO A 22 7.75 -17.10 52.45
N LYS A 23 6.60 -17.78 52.57
CA LYS A 23 5.64 -17.99 51.46
C LYS A 23 4.27 -17.34 51.64
N PHE A 24 3.94 -16.89 52.85
CA PHE A 24 2.59 -16.42 53.20
C PHE A 24 2.60 -15.09 53.95
N PHE A 25 3.76 -14.43 54.03
CA PHE A 25 3.87 -13.04 54.46
C PHE A 25 3.92 -12.16 53.20
N PHE A 26 2.75 -11.77 52.71
CA PHE A 26 2.64 -10.97 51.48
C PHE A 26 2.97 -9.51 51.77
N ASP A 27 3.82 -8.92 50.94
CA ASP A 27 4.03 -7.48 50.91
C ASP A 27 2.88 -6.86 50.11
N ASN A 28 1.92 -6.22 50.80
CA ASN A 28 0.75 -5.60 50.18
C ASN A 28 1.05 -4.19 49.65
N THR A 29 2.32 -3.90 49.38
CA THR A 29 2.77 -2.62 48.86
C THR A 29 2.21 -2.39 47.47
N LEU A 30 1.56 -1.23 47.32
CA LEU A 30 1.05 -0.73 46.06
C LEU A 30 2.09 0.20 45.41
N VAL A 31 2.13 0.19 44.07
CA VAL A 31 3.03 1.00 43.26
C VAL A 31 2.20 1.79 42.25
N VAL A 32 2.45 3.09 42.18
CA VAL A 32 1.82 3.99 41.22
C VAL A 32 2.68 4.09 39.96
N LEU A 33 2.12 3.64 38.84
CA LEU A 33 2.71 3.74 37.50
C LEU A 33 1.93 4.79 36.71
N GLN A 34 2.62 5.64 35.95
CA GLN A 34 2.00 6.56 35.02
C GLN A 34 2.38 6.21 33.59
N ILE A 35 1.37 6.00 32.75
CA ILE A 35 1.49 5.73 31.32
C ILE A 35 0.60 6.73 30.61
N GLU A 36 1.17 7.48 29.67
CA GLU A 36 0.48 8.60 29.04
C GLU A 36 -0.08 9.57 30.12
N ASN A 37 -1.40 9.79 30.12
CA ASN A 37 -2.11 10.60 31.10
C ASN A 37 -2.90 9.76 32.14
N VAL A 38 -2.64 8.46 32.22
CA VAL A 38 -3.35 7.52 33.11
C VAL A 38 -2.41 7.02 34.20
N GLN A 39 -2.86 7.07 35.46
CA GLN A 39 -2.15 6.48 36.60
C GLN A 39 -2.78 5.13 36.97
N PHE A 40 -1.94 4.12 37.12
CA PHE A 40 -2.31 2.77 37.53
C PHE A 40 -1.74 2.50 38.91
N ASN A 41 -2.59 2.05 39.84
CA ASN A 41 -2.17 1.67 41.18
C ASN A 41 -2.24 0.15 41.33
N VAL A 42 -1.09 -0.53 41.37
CA VAL A 42 -0.99 -1.99 41.26
C VAL A 42 -0.14 -2.59 42.37
N HIS A 43 -0.39 -3.85 42.72
CA HIS A 43 0.40 -4.53 43.73
C HIS A 43 1.83 -4.82 43.25
N LYS A 44 2.83 -4.40 44.03
CA LYS A 44 4.26 -4.61 43.75
C LYS A 44 4.58 -6.06 43.44
N TYR A 45 3.97 -7.02 44.16
CA TYR A 45 4.21 -8.44 43.96
C TYR A 45 3.83 -8.94 42.55
N GLN A 46 2.86 -8.32 41.87
CA GLN A 46 2.49 -8.72 40.52
C GLN A 46 3.56 -8.30 39.51
N LEU A 47 4.15 -7.10 39.70
CA LEU A 47 5.24 -6.60 38.87
C LEU A 47 6.53 -7.39 39.14
N LEU A 48 6.77 -7.83 40.37
CA LEU A 48 7.94 -8.67 40.74
C LEU A 48 7.97 -10.03 40.02
N LYS A 49 6.91 -10.45 39.33
CA LYS A 49 6.93 -11.61 38.43
C LYS A 49 7.75 -11.37 37.15
N SER A 50 8.04 -10.12 36.82
CA SER A 50 8.92 -9.73 35.73
C SER A 50 10.35 -9.56 36.22
N GLU A 51 11.31 -10.07 35.46
CA GLU A 51 12.72 -9.88 35.79
C GLU A 51 13.13 -8.39 35.70
N THR A 52 12.64 -7.69 34.68
CA THR A 52 12.89 -6.26 34.48
C THR A 52 12.43 -5.42 35.67
N PHE A 53 11.19 -5.64 36.14
CA PHE A 53 10.67 -4.91 37.29
C PHE A 53 11.38 -5.29 38.60
N ARG A 54 11.77 -6.56 38.79
CA ARG A 54 12.61 -6.96 39.94
C ARG A 54 13.92 -6.19 39.96
N ASP A 55 14.61 -6.11 38.83
CA ASP A 55 15.91 -5.45 38.75
C ASP A 55 15.76 -3.93 38.93
N MET A 56 14.72 -3.34 38.34
CA MET A 56 14.36 -1.93 38.55
C MET A 56 14.12 -1.61 40.03
N PHE A 57 13.33 -2.43 40.75
CA PHE A 57 13.07 -2.20 42.17
C PHE A 57 14.30 -2.41 43.05
N LYS A 58 15.17 -3.39 42.73
CA LYS A 58 16.45 -3.58 43.44
C LYS A 58 17.36 -2.37 43.30
N ILE A 59 17.49 -1.84 42.08
CA ILE A 59 18.29 -0.63 41.82
C ILE A 59 17.72 0.54 42.63
N ALA A 60 16.40 0.73 42.64
CA ALA A 60 15.77 1.80 43.41
C ALA A 60 16.01 1.66 44.93
N GLU A 61 15.96 0.43 45.46
CA GLU A 61 16.24 0.13 46.87
C GLU A 61 17.71 0.36 47.24
N GLU A 62 18.65 0.02 46.35
CA GLU A 62 20.10 0.25 46.53
C GLU A 62 20.47 1.74 46.41
N SER A 63 19.75 2.49 45.58
CA SER A 63 19.97 3.93 45.35
C SER A 63 19.37 4.82 46.44
N GLY A 64 18.33 4.34 47.13
CA GLY A 64 17.58 5.10 48.14
C GLY A 64 18.22 5.17 49.53
N GLY A 65 19.42 4.60 49.71
CA GLY A 65 20.10 4.54 51.01
C GLY A 65 20.49 5.89 51.63
N ASP A 66 20.58 6.96 50.81
CA ASP A 66 21.09 8.29 51.23
C ASP A 66 20.15 9.48 50.91
N SER A 67 18.95 9.25 50.34
CA SER A 67 18.02 10.33 49.93
C SER A 67 16.79 10.41 50.84
N GLU A 68 16.49 11.58 51.41
CA GLU A 68 15.23 11.85 52.15
C GLU A 68 13.97 11.81 51.27
N GLU A 69 14.12 11.78 49.95
CA GLU A 69 12.99 11.73 49.03
C GLU A 69 12.39 10.31 48.92
N PRO A 70 11.05 10.16 49.00
CA PRO A 70 10.41 8.87 48.89
C PRO A 70 10.65 8.24 47.51
N PRO A 71 10.83 6.91 47.41
CA PRO A 71 11.20 6.24 46.16
C PRO A 71 10.15 6.45 45.07
N GLU A 72 10.58 6.40 43.81
CA GLU A 72 9.67 6.53 42.67
C GLU A 72 8.60 5.42 42.68
N GLY A 73 7.35 5.80 42.44
CA GLY A 73 6.18 4.91 42.49
C GLY A 73 5.52 4.76 43.87
N SER A 74 6.05 5.42 44.90
CA SER A 74 5.51 5.38 46.27
C SER A 74 4.23 6.19 46.48
N SER A 75 3.94 7.15 45.61
CA SER A 75 2.83 8.09 45.75
C SER A 75 2.29 8.56 44.41
N THR A 76 1.11 9.18 44.41
CA THR A 76 0.47 9.79 43.23
C THR A 76 1.25 11.00 42.70
N GLU A 77 2.03 11.65 43.57
CA GLU A 77 2.84 12.83 43.25
C GLU A 77 4.18 12.44 42.61
N ARG A 78 4.66 11.21 42.84
CA ARG A 78 5.91 10.68 42.28
C ARG A 78 5.71 9.29 41.65
N PRO A 79 4.89 9.15 40.60
CA PRO A 79 4.66 7.87 39.93
C PRO A 79 5.87 7.45 39.10
N ILE A 80 6.03 6.14 38.87
CA ILE A 80 6.99 5.61 37.88
C ILE A 80 6.43 5.91 36.49
N LYS A 81 7.08 6.81 35.75
CA LYS A 81 6.65 7.17 34.39
C LYS A 81 7.22 6.20 33.38
N MET A 82 6.34 5.57 32.60
CA MET A 82 6.74 4.68 31.51
C MET A 82 6.39 5.31 30.17
N GLU A 83 7.39 5.42 29.30
CA GLU A 83 7.25 5.94 27.95
C GLU A 83 7.26 4.80 26.92
N GLY A 84 6.60 5.01 25.78
CA GLY A 84 6.58 4.04 24.67
C GLY A 84 5.55 2.92 24.80
N VAL A 85 4.62 3.01 25.75
CA VAL A 85 3.52 2.05 25.96
C VAL A 85 2.20 2.80 25.99
N SER A 86 1.14 2.24 25.37
CA SER A 86 -0.20 2.82 25.47
C SER A 86 -0.89 2.40 26.78
N ALA A 87 -1.71 3.27 27.36
CA ALA A 87 -2.47 2.94 28.57
C ALA A 87 -3.39 1.72 28.34
N GLN A 88 -3.94 1.57 27.13
CA GLN A 88 -4.82 0.44 26.78
C GLN A 88 -4.07 -0.90 26.73
N ASP A 89 -2.87 -0.93 26.16
CA ASP A 89 -2.06 -2.15 26.13
C ASP A 89 -1.65 -2.57 27.54
N PHE A 90 -1.37 -1.59 28.40
CA PHE A 90 -1.05 -1.86 29.80
C PHE A 90 -2.26 -2.39 30.58
N GLU A 91 -3.45 -1.82 30.36
CA GLU A 91 -4.70 -2.36 30.91
C GLU A 91 -4.93 -3.81 30.47
N ASN A 92 -4.65 -4.15 29.21
CA ASN A 92 -4.74 -5.52 28.70
C ASN A 92 -3.77 -6.46 29.44
N LEU A 93 -2.52 -6.03 29.67
CA LEU A 93 -1.56 -6.80 30.48
C LEU A 93 -2.08 -7.01 31.91
N LEU A 94 -2.56 -5.95 32.57
CA LEU A 94 -3.08 -6.03 33.94
C LEU A 94 -4.30 -6.95 34.00
N THR A 95 -5.19 -6.88 33.01
CA THR A 95 -6.37 -7.74 32.90
C THR A 95 -5.99 -9.22 32.90
N VAL A 96 -4.92 -9.59 32.19
CA VAL A 96 -4.38 -10.96 32.22
C VAL A 96 -3.64 -11.28 33.52
N LEU A 97 -2.79 -10.37 34.03
CA LEU A 97 -2.05 -10.59 35.28
C LEU A 97 -2.96 -10.78 36.50
N TYR A 98 -4.11 -10.12 36.50
CA TYR A 98 -5.14 -10.23 37.52
C TYR A 98 -6.25 -11.22 37.17
N ALA A 99 -6.16 -11.94 36.04
CA ALA A 99 -7.16 -12.93 35.61
C ALA A 99 -7.54 -13.93 36.72
N ASN A 100 -6.55 -14.37 37.50
CA ASN A 100 -6.74 -15.31 38.61
C ASN A 100 -7.48 -14.72 39.81
N HIS A 101 -7.59 -13.39 39.91
CA HIS A 101 -8.32 -12.68 40.97
C HIS A 101 -9.77 -12.40 40.59
N PHE A 102 -10.16 -12.55 39.31
CA PHE A 102 -11.55 -12.46 38.89
C PHE A 102 -12.24 -13.83 39.08
N SER A 103 -12.84 -14.05 40.26
CA SER A 103 -13.46 -15.34 40.61
C SER A 103 -14.78 -15.64 39.87
N THR A 104 -15.42 -14.64 39.26
CA THR A 104 -16.77 -14.79 38.67
C THR A 104 -16.86 -14.50 37.17
N HIS A 105 -15.93 -13.74 36.60
CA HIS A 105 -15.90 -13.43 35.16
C HIS A 105 -14.46 -13.30 34.68
N GLN A 106 -13.83 -14.41 34.28
CA GLN A 106 -12.55 -14.33 33.58
C GLN A 106 -12.78 -13.67 32.22
N PRO A 107 -11.96 -12.69 31.83
CA PRO A 107 -12.08 -12.02 30.53
C PRO A 107 -11.88 -13.06 29.42
N GLU A 108 -12.78 -13.05 28.43
CA GLU A 108 -12.66 -13.97 27.30
C GLU A 108 -11.36 -13.68 26.52
N PRO A 109 -10.51 -14.69 26.29
CA PRO A 109 -9.27 -14.48 25.58
C PRO A 109 -9.59 -14.21 24.11
N ASN A 110 -9.36 -12.98 23.67
CA ASN A 110 -9.49 -12.55 22.28
C ASN A 110 -8.14 -11.98 21.78
N ALA A 111 -7.99 -11.84 20.46
CA ALA A 111 -6.74 -11.36 19.86
C ALA A 111 -6.33 -9.96 20.36
N SER A 112 -7.30 -9.06 20.56
CA SER A 112 -7.09 -7.69 21.02
C SER A 112 -6.60 -7.60 22.47
N LEU A 113 -6.89 -8.61 23.30
CA LEU A 113 -6.38 -8.74 24.66
C LEU A 113 -5.03 -9.46 24.68
N ILE A 114 -4.92 -10.60 23.98
CA ILE A 114 -3.78 -11.51 24.09
C ILE A 114 -2.53 -10.94 23.40
N ILE A 115 -2.65 -10.30 22.23
CA ILE A 115 -1.48 -9.78 21.50
C ILE A 115 -0.78 -8.67 22.30
N PRO A 116 -1.47 -7.62 22.77
CA PRO A 116 -0.82 -6.58 23.57
C PRO A 116 -0.28 -7.09 24.90
N ALA A 117 -1.03 -7.95 25.59
CA ALA A 117 -0.58 -8.56 26.83
C ALA A 117 0.71 -9.38 26.62
N PHE A 118 0.78 -10.19 25.55
CA PHE A 118 1.99 -10.95 25.22
C PHE A 118 3.16 -10.03 24.85
N ARG A 119 2.92 -8.95 24.09
CA ARG A 119 3.94 -7.96 23.72
C ARG A 119 4.59 -7.34 24.96
N LEU A 120 3.78 -6.86 25.90
CA LEU A 120 4.28 -6.27 27.14
C LEU A 120 4.92 -7.33 28.05
N ALA A 121 4.35 -8.54 28.10
CA ALA A 121 4.95 -9.67 28.81
C ALA A 121 6.35 -9.99 28.27
N ASN A 122 6.55 -9.92 26.95
CA ASN A 122 7.84 -10.11 26.32
C ASN A 122 8.80 -8.95 26.58
N MET A 123 8.33 -7.71 26.43
CA MET A 123 9.13 -6.50 26.64
C MET A 123 9.66 -6.39 28.07
N TRP A 124 8.84 -6.72 29.07
CA TRP A 124 9.23 -6.70 30.48
C TRP A 124 9.63 -8.07 31.02
N ASN A 125 9.86 -9.05 30.15
CA ASN A 125 10.35 -10.38 30.51
C ASN A 125 9.54 -11.07 31.65
N PHE A 126 8.21 -11.07 31.53
CA PHE A 126 7.33 -11.93 32.31
C PHE A 126 7.33 -13.34 31.71
N SER A 127 8.30 -14.18 32.08
CA SER A 127 8.46 -15.54 31.55
C SER A 127 7.23 -16.43 31.78
N GLU A 128 6.77 -16.56 33.02
CA GLU A 128 5.60 -17.39 33.37
C GLU A 128 4.32 -16.94 32.66
N LEU A 129 4.15 -15.62 32.48
CA LEU A 129 2.99 -15.08 31.78
C LEU A 129 3.04 -15.39 30.29
N ARG A 130 4.22 -15.34 29.65
CA ARG A 130 4.38 -15.73 28.26
C ARG A 130 4.07 -17.20 28.05
N ASP A 131 4.54 -18.07 28.94
CA ASP A 131 4.27 -19.51 28.87
C ASP A 131 2.77 -19.81 29.01
N TYR A 132 2.06 -19.04 29.85
CA TYR A 132 0.61 -19.10 29.98
C TYR A 132 -0.13 -18.58 28.73
N LEU A 133 0.31 -17.44 28.17
CA LEU A 133 -0.34 -16.79 27.04
C LEU A 133 -0.09 -17.49 25.70
N MET A 134 1.03 -18.20 25.53
CA MET A 134 1.39 -18.90 24.29
C MET A 134 0.31 -19.87 23.78
N PRO A 135 -0.18 -20.84 24.58
CA PRO A 135 -1.22 -21.76 24.14
C PRO A 135 -2.57 -21.04 23.88
N LEU A 136 -2.86 -19.97 24.63
CA LEU A 136 -4.06 -19.15 24.39
C LEU A 136 -3.98 -18.42 23.04
N ALA A 137 -2.81 -17.85 22.72
CA ALA A 137 -2.56 -17.23 21.43
C ALA A 137 -2.71 -18.23 20.27
N GLU A 138 -2.25 -19.47 20.43
CA GLU A 138 -2.41 -20.50 19.39
C GLU A 138 -3.89 -20.84 19.13
N GLN A 139 -4.73 -20.83 20.15
CA GLN A 139 -6.15 -21.18 20.02
C GLN A 139 -7.00 -20.03 19.47
N VAL A 140 -6.71 -18.81 19.92
CA VAL A 140 -7.58 -17.64 19.69
C VAL A 140 -7.25 -16.91 18.39
N LEU A 141 -5.98 -16.92 17.96
CA LEU A 141 -5.56 -16.17 16.79
C LEU A 141 -5.99 -16.85 15.48
N ASN A 142 -6.54 -16.05 14.56
CA ASN A 142 -6.77 -16.47 13.18
C ASN A 142 -5.42 -16.65 12.43
N ASP A 143 -5.45 -17.24 11.23
CA ASP A 143 -4.22 -17.55 10.49
C ASP A 143 -3.41 -16.31 10.09
N ALA A 144 -4.06 -15.18 9.75
CA ALA A 144 -3.35 -13.94 9.43
C ALA A 144 -2.67 -13.34 10.66
N SER A 145 -3.36 -13.28 11.80
CA SER A 145 -2.82 -12.85 13.09
C SER A 145 -1.70 -13.77 13.56
N LYS A 146 -1.79 -15.09 13.33
CA LYS A 146 -0.70 -16.04 13.62
C LYS A 146 0.55 -15.74 12.83
N ILE A 147 0.43 -15.35 11.55
CA ILE A 147 1.58 -14.95 10.73
C ILE A 147 2.22 -13.68 11.27
N ALA A 148 1.42 -12.66 11.61
CA ALA A 148 1.93 -11.41 12.18
C ALA A 148 2.61 -11.65 13.54
N PHE A 149 1.94 -12.37 14.43
CA PHE A 149 2.45 -12.75 15.76
C PHE A 149 3.75 -13.56 15.65
N ALA A 150 3.80 -14.54 14.75
CA ALA A 150 4.98 -15.37 14.57
C ALA A 150 6.19 -14.61 14.04
N ARG A 151 5.99 -13.56 13.23
CA ARG A 151 7.06 -12.68 12.78
C ARG A 151 7.56 -11.77 13.90
N GLU A 152 6.64 -11.22 14.68
CA GLU A 152 6.95 -10.33 15.79
C GLU A 152 7.71 -11.05 16.92
N PHE A 153 7.28 -12.26 17.29
CA PHE A 153 7.85 -13.02 18.41
C PHE A 153 8.69 -14.23 17.97
N HIS A 154 9.08 -14.30 16.70
CA HIS A 154 9.93 -15.35 16.12
C HIS A 154 9.41 -16.80 16.27
N VAL A 155 8.09 -17.00 16.25
CA VAL A 155 7.41 -18.31 16.35
C VAL A 155 7.28 -18.98 14.97
N GLN A 156 8.42 -19.30 14.34
CA GLN A 156 8.49 -19.75 12.93
C GLN A 156 7.59 -20.94 12.60
N GLN A 157 7.35 -21.85 13.55
CA GLN A 157 6.51 -23.03 13.39
C GLN A 157 5.05 -22.72 13.05
N TRP A 158 4.55 -21.51 13.34
CA TRP A 158 3.18 -21.10 13.03
C TRP A 158 3.02 -20.56 11.60
N ILE A 159 4.09 -20.06 10.99
CA ILE A 159 4.03 -19.35 9.70
C ILE A 159 3.55 -20.27 8.58
N VAL A 160 4.26 -21.38 8.35
CA VAL A 160 3.94 -22.27 7.22
C VAL A 160 2.55 -22.90 7.35
N PRO A 161 2.13 -23.47 8.50
CA PRO A 161 0.78 -24.01 8.65
C PRO A 161 -0.32 -22.97 8.43
N ALA A 162 -0.12 -21.72 8.89
CA ALA A 162 -1.07 -20.64 8.67
C ALA A 162 -1.19 -20.27 7.20
N PHE A 163 -0.07 -20.11 6.49
CA PHE A 163 -0.07 -19.89 5.03
C PHE A 163 -0.74 -21.03 4.27
N VAL A 164 -0.50 -22.28 4.65
CA VAL A 164 -1.15 -23.46 4.04
C VAL A 164 -2.66 -23.39 4.24
N ARG A 165 -3.14 -23.16 5.47
CA ARG A 165 -4.58 -23.03 5.75
C ARG A 165 -5.22 -21.89 4.98
N LEU A 166 -4.56 -20.73 4.90
CA LEU A 166 -5.00 -19.62 4.05
C LEU A 166 -5.03 -20.03 2.58
N CYS A 167 -4.06 -20.79 2.06
CA CYS A 167 -4.10 -21.25 0.67
C CYS A 167 -5.22 -22.29 0.38
N HIS A 168 -5.74 -22.98 1.40
CA HIS A 168 -6.81 -23.98 1.26
C HIS A 168 -8.22 -23.43 1.54
N ARG A 169 -8.33 -22.31 2.25
CA ARG A 169 -9.60 -21.67 2.56
C ARG A 169 -10.32 -21.20 1.29
N LYS A 170 -11.66 -21.31 1.27
CA LYS A 170 -12.50 -20.87 0.13
C LYS A 170 -12.70 -19.37 0.10
N GLU A 171 -12.73 -18.73 1.26
CA GLU A 171 -12.95 -17.31 1.40
C GLU A 171 -11.68 -16.54 1.00
N PRO A 172 -11.81 -15.45 0.20
CA PRO A 172 -10.69 -14.58 -0.15
C PRO A 172 -10.12 -13.89 1.10
N LEU A 173 -8.91 -13.32 0.97
CA LEU A 173 -8.30 -12.53 2.05
C LEU A 173 -9.05 -11.21 2.23
N ASP A 174 -9.38 -10.83 3.45
CA ASP A 174 -9.92 -9.50 3.71
C ASP A 174 -8.80 -8.43 3.80
N THR A 175 -9.19 -7.17 4.01
CA THR A 175 -8.24 -6.04 4.05
C THR A 175 -7.36 -6.07 5.29
N ASP A 176 -7.87 -6.51 6.43
CA ASP A 176 -7.14 -6.53 7.69
C ASP A 176 -6.16 -7.72 7.71
N GLU A 177 -6.60 -8.88 7.24
CA GLU A 177 -5.74 -10.04 6.98
C GLU A 177 -4.60 -9.68 6.00
N ALA A 178 -4.92 -8.99 4.89
CA ALA A 178 -3.91 -8.57 3.92
C ALA A 178 -2.86 -7.64 4.52
N LYS A 179 -3.25 -6.72 5.43
CA LYS A 179 -2.31 -5.86 6.16
C LYS A 179 -1.42 -6.65 7.11
N MET A 180 -1.98 -7.61 7.84
CA MET A 180 -1.22 -8.47 8.77
C MET A 180 -0.22 -9.38 8.04
N ILE A 181 -0.61 -9.93 6.89
CA ILE A 181 0.22 -10.82 6.08
C ILE A 181 1.28 -10.05 5.27
N GLY A 182 0.94 -8.83 4.84
CA GLY A 182 1.80 -7.98 4.02
C GLY A 182 1.79 -8.36 2.54
N LEU A 183 2.26 -7.42 1.69
CA LEU A 183 2.16 -7.49 0.23
C LEU A 183 2.74 -8.79 -0.36
N GLU A 184 3.94 -9.18 0.05
CA GLU A 184 4.60 -10.38 -0.48
C GLU A 184 3.89 -11.67 -0.09
N GLY A 185 3.32 -11.72 1.12
CA GLY A 185 2.53 -12.86 1.57
C GLY A 185 1.17 -12.96 0.87
N VAL A 186 0.52 -11.82 0.60
CA VAL A 186 -0.70 -11.77 -0.23
C VAL A 186 -0.40 -12.32 -1.62
N LEU A 187 0.67 -11.84 -2.27
CA LEU A 187 1.09 -12.35 -3.58
C LEU A 187 1.38 -13.85 -3.57
N LEU A 188 2.05 -14.35 -2.54
CA LEU A 188 2.33 -15.77 -2.41
C LEU A 188 1.04 -16.60 -2.35
N ILE A 189 0.08 -16.19 -1.50
CA ILE A 189 -1.22 -16.86 -1.38
C ILE A 189 -1.98 -16.78 -2.70
N SER A 190 -2.05 -15.59 -3.33
CA SER A 190 -2.71 -15.37 -4.61
C SER A 190 -2.14 -16.27 -5.70
N ARG A 191 -0.80 -16.35 -5.82
CA ARG A 191 -0.12 -17.20 -6.81
C ARG A 191 -0.35 -18.69 -6.56
N ILE A 192 -0.37 -19.13 -5.30
CA ILE A 192 -0.64 -20.55 -4.98
C ILE A 192 -2.10 -20.91 -5.26
N ARG A 193 -3.05 -20.06 -4.86
CA ARG A 193 -4.47 -20.25 -5.14
C ARG A 193 -4.77 -20.21 -6.64
N GLU A 194 -4.11 -19.31 -7.38
CA GLU A 194 -4.20 -19.23 -8.84
C GLU A 194 -3.51 -20.42 -9.54
N GLY A 195 -2.34 -20.85 -9.06
CA GLY A 195 -1.57 -21.97 -9.63
C GLY A 195 -2.30 -23.31 -9.55
N ARG A 196 -3.10 -23.53 -8.49
CA ARG A 196 -3.99 -24.70 -8.36
C ARG A 196 -5.11 -24.75 -9.40
N ALA A 197 -5.42 -23.63 -10.06
CA ALA A 197 -6.39 -23.57 -11.16
C ALA A 197 -5.74 -23.72 -12.55
N ILE A 198 -4.40 -23.64 -12.67
CA ILE A 198 -3.69 -23.49 -13.94
C ILE A 198 -2.91 -24.75 -14.37
N THR A 199 -2.81 -25.80 -13.55
CA THR A 199 -2.23 -27.09 -14.02
C THR A 199 -3.18 -27.89 -14.91
N ARG A 200 -3.49 -27.36 -16.10
CA ARG A 200 -3.77 -28.15 -17.31
C ARG A 200 -3.63 -27.29 -18.58
N ASN A 201 -2.51 -27.52 -19.28
CA ASN A 201 -2.11 -27.16 -20.65
C ASN A 201 -1.40 -25.81 -20.92
N GLU A 202 -0.13 -25.96 -21.33
CA GLU A 202 0.59 -25.15 -22.32
C GLU A 202 0.32 -25.72 -23.74
N PHE A 203 0.30 -24.88 -24.79
CA PHE A 203 1.22 -24.90 -25.95
C PHE A 203 0.77 -23.99 -27.12
N GLU A 204 1.76 -23.18 -27.58
CA GLU A 204 2.12 -22.70 -28.94
C GLU A 204 1.11 -22.10 -29.94
N SER A 205 1.44 -20.91 -30.48
CA SER A 205 2.00 -20.77 -31.86
C SER A 205 2.00 -19.30 -32.36
N THR A 206 3.07 -18.88 -33.02
CA THR A 206 3.11 -17.63 -33.83
C THR A 206 3.95 -17.88 -35.09
N ALA A 207 3.45 -17.46 -36.25
CA ALA A 207 4.21 -17.43 -37.51
C ALA A 207 3.88 -16.16 -38.33
N ILE A 208 4.91 -15.33 -38.55
CA ILE A 208 5.46 -14.64 -39.77
C ILE A 208 4.50 -14.51 -41.00
N ILE A 209 4.43 -13.44 -41.84
CA ILE A 209 5.42 -12.76 -42.73
C ILE A 209 4.80 -11.49 -43.38
N GLY A 210 5.63 -10.48 -43.73
CA GLY A 210 5.36 -9.63 -44.91
C GLY A 210 6.15 -8.31 -45.04
N MET A 211 7.36 -8.32 -45.60
CA MET A 211 8.11 -7.13 -46.06
C MET A 211 7.95 -6.92 -47.57
N GLY A 212 7.89 -5.67 -48.03
CA GLY A 212 7.95 -5.28 -49.44
C GLY A 212 8.51 -3.86 -49.63
N ASP A 213 9.67 -3.76 -50.27
CA ASP A 213 10.39 -2.53 -50.63
C ASP A 213 10.14 -2.10 -52.09
N ARG A 214 10.17 -0.78 -52.33
CA ARG A 214 10.61 -0.01 -53.54
C ARG A 214 10.10 1.45 -53.39
N ALA A 215 10.79 2.53 -53.77
CA ALA A 215 12.02 2.75 -54.53
C ALA A 215 12.61 4.15 -54.20
N ASP A 216 13.87 4.33 -54.58
CA ASP A 216 14.74 5.50 -54.46
C ASP A 216 14.42 6.62 -55.50
N PRO A 217 14.54 7.93 -55.18
CA PRO A 217 14.59 9.00 -56.17
C PRO A 217 15.98 9.67 -56.24
N THR A 218 16.48 9.90 -57.46
CA THR A 218 17.72 10.66 -57.72
C THR A 218 17.44 12.05 -58.34
N PRO A 219 18.41 12.99 -58.31
CA PRO A 219 18.12 14.34 -57.83
C PRO A 219 18.53 15.51 -58.78
N VAL A 220 18.24 16.73 -58.29
CA VAL A 220 18.89 18.05 -58.56
C VAL A 220 18.74 18.68 -59.95
N ASP A 221 18.14 19.88 -60.01
CA ASP A 221 18.91 21.12 -60.26
C ASP A 221 18.17 22.41 -59.82
N ARG A 222 18.91 23.36 -59.24
CA ARG A 222 18.47 24.67 -58.75
C ARG A 222 19.29 25.75 -59.47
N GLN A 223 18.68 26.89 -59.82
CA GLN A 223 19.32 28.21 -59.62
C GLN A 223 18.27 29.36 -59.60
N PRO A 224 18.61 30.53 -59.01
CA PRO A 224 17.72 31.28 -58.13
C PRO A 224 17.15 32.56 -58.77
N SER A 225 15.95 32.95 -58.34
CA SER A 225 15.40 34.28 -58.61
C SER A 225 15.17 35.05 -57.30
N ALA A 226 15.44 36.36 -57.37
CA ALA A 226 15.53 37.27 -56.24
C ALA A 226 14.28 37.29 -55.35
N THR A 227 14.51 37.26 -54.03
CA THR A 227 13.48 37.08 -53.00
C THR A 227 12.64 38.34 -52.80
N ARG A 228 11.32 38.23 -52.93
CA ARG A 228 10.35 39.18 -52.35
C ARG A 228 9.77 38.57 -51.08
N ARG A 229 9.85 39.30 -49.96
CA ARG A 229 9.28 38.87 -48.68
C ARG A 229 7.76 38.79 -48.80
N HIS A 230 7.19 37.63 -48.45
CA HIS A 230 5.76 37.36 -48.59
C HIS A 230 4.99 37.97 -47.42
N SER A 231 4.03 38.86 -47.71
CA SER A 231 3.29 39.64 -46.69
C SER A 231 2.48 38.80 -45.68
N LYS A 232 2.27 37.52 -45.94
CA LYS A 232 1.52 36.60 -45.05
C LYS A 232 2.38 35.50 -44.38
N PHE A 233 3.61 35.29 -44.84
CA PHE A 233 4.47 34.17 -44.40
C PHE A 233 5.91 34.59 -44.06
N TYR A 234 6.21 35.89 -44.08
CA TYR A 234 7.46 36.42 -43.55
C TYR A 234 7.25 36.77 -42.07
N LEU A 235 7.33 35.76 -41.21
CA LEU A 235 7.22 35.92 -39.76
C LEU A 235 8.57 36.42 -39.21
N GLU A 236 8.56 37.51 -38.44
CA GLU A 236 9.71 37.95 -37.64
C GLU A 236 9.86 37.01 -36.45
N ASP A 237 10.41 35.83 -36.71
CA ASP A 237 10.48 34.75 -35.75
C ASP A 237 11.69 34.96 -34.83
N ALA A 238 11.46 35.58 -33.67
CA ALA A 238 12.49 35.76 -32.66
C ALA A 238 12.93 34.38 -32.14
N LEU A 239 14.18 34.02 -32.44
CA LEU A 239 14.81 32.80 -31.92
C LEU A 239 15.32 33.07 -30.50
N ILE A 240 15.01 32.17 -29.58
CA ILE A 240 15.46 32.17 -28.19
C ILE A 240 16.46 31.04 -28.00
N VAL A 241 17.50 31.29 -27.19
CA VAL A 241 18.46 30.28 -26.74
C VAL A 241 18.10 29.81 -25.34
N ILE A 242 17.87 28.52 -25.19
CA ILE A 242 17.59 27.84 -23.92
C ILE A 242 18.75 26.90 -23.63
N GLN A 243 19.28 26.95 -22.41
CA GLN A 243 20.24 25.99 -21.91
C GLN A 243 19.54 24.96 -21.04
N VAL A 244 19.70 23.69 -21.39
CA VAL A 244 19.29 22.55 -20.56
C VAL A 244 20.51 21.69 -20.33
N GLU A 245 20.88 21.48 -19.06
CA GLU A 245 22.16 20.85 -18.68
C GLU A 245 23.35 21.54 -19.39
N ASN A 246 24.10 20.78 -20.19
CA ASN A 246 25.24 21.26 -20.96
C ASN A 246 24.91 21.51 -22.45
N THR A 247 23.63 21.55 -22.81
CA THR A 247 23.16 21.63 -24.21
C THR A 247 22.37 22.93 -24.44
N LEU A 248 22.73 23.65 -25.51
CA LEU A 248 22.01 24.85 -25.95
C LEU A 248 21.02 24.50 -27.06
N PHE A 249 19.76 24.84 -26.85
CA PHE A 249 18.68 24.69 -27.82
C PHE A 249 18.27 26.06 -28.35
N ARG A 250 18.19 26.18 -29.67
CA ARG A 250 17.71 27.39 -30.33
C ARG A 250 16.33 27.16 -30.90
N VAL A 251 15.33 27.85 -30.35
CA VAL A 251 13.92 27.59 -30.61
C VAL A 251 13.16 28.88 -30.92
N HIS A 252 12.07 28.77 -31.69
CA HIS A 252 11.24 29.91 -32.02
C HIS A 252 10.38 30.34 -30.82
N LYS A 253 10.44 31.63 -30.44
CA LYS A 253 9.71 32.20 -29.29
C LYS A 253 8.21 31.90 -29.36
N HIS A 254 7.63 31.90 -30.57
CA HIS A 254 6.20 31.62 -30.76
C HIS A 254 5.79 30.20 -30.37
N GLN A 255 6.69 29.21 -30.42
CA GLN A 255 6.38 27.84 -30.01
C GLN A 255 6.25 27.74 -28.49
N LEU A 256 7.08 28.48 -27.75
CA LEU A 256 7.04 28.53 -26.29
C LEU A 256 5.87 29.35 -25.78
N LEU A 257 5.46 30.41 -26.49
CA LEU A 257 4.30 31.23 -26.13
C LEU A 257 2.96 30.47 -26.10
N LYS A 258 2.92 29.25 -26.64
CA LYS A 258 1.77 28.34 -26.52
C LYS A 258 1.57 27.80 -25.10
N SER A 259 2.57 27.93 -24.23
CA SER A 259 2.50 27.62 -22.81
C SER A 259 2.14 28.87 -22.03
N GLU A 260 1.22 28.73 -21.07
CA GLU A 260 0.85 29.81 -20.15
C GLU A 260 2.07 30.25 -19.31
N THR A 261 2.82 29.28 -18.79
CA THR A 261 4.04 29.50 -18.00
C THR A 261 5.08 30.33 -18.76
N PHE A 262 5.40 29.96 -20.00
CA PHE A 262 6.36 30.70 -20.82
C PHE A 262 5.81 32.07 -21.24
N SER A 263 4.51 32.16 -21.55
CA SER A 263 3.84 33.43 -21.84
C SER A 263 4.00 34.43 -20.70
N ASP A 264 3.77 34.00 -19.46
CA ASP A 264 3.91 34.85 -18.29
C ASP A 264 5.38 35.20 -17.99
N MET A 265 6.29 34.23 -18.14
CA MET A 265 7.72 34.47 -18.00
C MET A 265 8.21 35.57 -18.96
N PHE A 266 7.81 35.52 -20.24
CA PHE A 266 8.21 36.54 -21.22
C PHE A 266 7.57 37.92 -20.96
N LYS A 267 6.34 37.98 -20.43
CA LYS A 267 5.72 39.25 -20.00
C LYS A 267 6.50 39.91 -18.87
N VAL A 268 6.99 39.12 -17.90
CA VAL A 268 7.78 39.62 -16.76
C VAL A 268 9.16 40.11 -17.21
N ALA A 269 9.83 39.37 -18.10
CA ALA A 269 11.14 39.73 -18.63
C ALA A 269 11.12 41.06 -19.41
N SER A 270 10.01 41.36 -20.09
CA SER A 270 9.78 42.58 -20.90
C SER A 270 9.80 43.90 -20.08
N VAL A 271 9.77 43.83 -18.74
CA VAL A 271 9.68 45.00 -17.85
C VAL A 271 11.06 45.42 -17.29
N LYS A 272 12.09 44.57 -17.40
CA LYS A 272 13.43 44.85 -16.87
C LYS A 272 14.28 45.61 -17.91
N ASN A 273 14.43 46.92 -17.71
CA ASN A 273 14.97 47.84 -18.72
C ASN A 273 16.51 48.02 -18.81
N ASN A 274 17.37 47.16 -18.24
CA ASN A 274 18.82 47.46 -18.22
C ASN A 274 19.80 46.26 -18.25
N GLU A 275 19.36 45.04 -18.58
CA GLU A 275 20.25 43.87 -18.81
C GLU A 275 19.90 43.21 -20.16
N PRO A 276 20.85 42.50 -20.82
CA PRO A 276 20.54 41.73 -22.02
C PRO A 276 19.38 40.76 -21.74
N GLU A 277 18.36 40.75 -22.60
CA GLU A 277 17.16 39.92 -22.42
C GLU A 277 17.56 38.45 -22.30
N GLU A 278 17.07 37.77 -21.26
CA GLU A 278 17.36 36.37 -21.01
C GLU A 278 16.88 35.52 -22.21
N GLY A 279 17.79 34.73 -22.79
CA GLY A 279 17.57 33.94 -24.00
C GLY A 279 17.87 34.65 -25.32
N SER A 280 18.39 35.89 -25.29
CA SER A 280 18.72 36.68 -26.49
C SER A 280 19.98 36.20 -27.22
N SER A 281 20.91 35.55 -26.53
CA SER A 281 22.16 35.07 -27.12
C SER A 281 22.66 33.79 -26.44
N PRO A 282 23.61 33.06 -27.05
CA PRO A 282 24.29 31.93 -26.40
C PRO A 282 25.05 32.31 -25.11
N ASP A 283 25.44 33.58 -24.97
CA ASP A 283 26.13 34.10 -23.78
C ASP A 283 25.16 34.48 -22.65
N HIS A 284 23.87 34.60 -22.98
CA HIS A 284 22.77 34.89 -22.04
C HIS A 284 21.57 33.95 -22.31
N PRO A 285 21.71 32.62 -22.18
CA PRO A 285 20.60 31.70 -22.41
C PRO A 285 19.60 31.71 -21.24
N ILE A 286 18.36 31.26 -21.50
CA ILE A 286 17.44 30.89 -20.40
C ILE A 286 17.90 29.55 -19.86
N ILE A 287 18.35 29.50 -18.62
CA ILE A 287 18.84 28.27 -17.98
C ILE A 287 17.66 27.51 -17.36
N MET A 288 17.50 26.25 -17.76
CA MET A 288 16.49 25.35 -17.20
C MET A 288 17.14 24.28 -16.33
N ASP A 289 16.95 24.43 -15.02
CA ASP A 289 17.40 23.44 -14.05
C ASP A 289 16.34 22.36 -13.84
N GLY A 290 16.79 21.11 -13.63
CA GLY A 290 15.91 19.98 -13.29
C GLY A 290 15.22 19.31 -14.48
N VAL A 291 15.59 19.63 -15.71
CA VAL A 291 15.12 18.96 -16.94
C VAL A 291 16.30 18.30 -17.65
N ALA A 292 16.14 17.05 -18.08
CA ALA A 292 17.15 16.37 -18.89
C ALA A 292 17.11 16.87 -20.34
N ALA A 293 18.27 17.02 -20.99
CA ALA A 293 18.32 17.50 -22.38
C ALA A 293 17.54 16.59 -23.35
N SER A 294 17.51 15.27 -23.12
CA SER A 294 16.73 14.31 -23.91
C SER A 294 15.22 14.50 -23.77
N ASP A 295 14.75 14.87 -22.58
CA ASP A 295 13.33 15.09 -22.32
C ASP A 295 12.90 16.39 -23.00
N PHE A 296 13.75 17.42 -22.93
CA PHE A 296 13.52 18.68 -23.61
C PHE A 296 13.52 18.52 -25.14
N GLU A 297 14.44 17.72 -25.69
CA GLU A 297 14.42 17.35 -27.11
C GLU A 297 13.11 16.64 -27.50
N ALA A 298 12.59 15.75 -26.66
CA ALA A 298 11.31 15.08 -26.90
C ALA A 298 10.15 16.09 -26.95
N LEU A 299 10.10 17.05 -26.01
CA LEU A 299 9.13 18.14 -26.05
C LEU A 299 9.24 18.96 -27.35
N LEU A 300 10.45 19.37 -27.73
CA LEU A 300 10.65 20.15 -28.95
C LEU A 300 10.22 19.35 -30.18
N THR A 301 10.55 18.07 -30.24
CA THR A 301 10.14 17.18 -31.33
C THR A 301 8.62 17.17 -31.46
N VAL A 302 7.87 17.07 -30.35
CA VAL A 302 6.40 17.15 -30.35
C VAL A 302 5.89 18.54 -30.75
N LEU A 303 6.46 19.61 -30.20
CA LEU A 303 6.10 21.00 -30.52
C LEU A 303 6.20 21.28 -32.02
N TYR A 304 7.30 20.87 -32.65
CA TYR A 304 7.52 21.07 -34.07
C TYR A 304 6.77 20.04 -34.93
N ALA A 305 6.60 18.80 -34.49
CA ALA A 305 5.82 17.79 -35.21
C ALA A 305 4.33 18.12 -35.26
N SER A 306 3.75 18.66 -34.18
CA SER A 306 2.34 19.08 -34.11
C SER A 306 1.99 20.12 -35.18
N TYR A 307 2.96 20.95 -35.57
CA TYR A 307 2.84 21.92 -36.66
C TYR A 307 2.86 21.28 -38.06
N HIS A 308 3.47 20.09 -38.19
CA HIS A 308 3.56 19.36 -39.45
C HIS A 308 2.38 18.40 -39.69
N SER A 309 1.59 18.04 -38.67
CA SER A 309 0.40 17.19 -38.80
C SER A 309 -0.71 17.78 -39.69
N THR A 310 -0.60 19.04 -40.12
CA THR A 310 -1.44 19.63 -41.19
C THR A 310 -1.04 19.22 -42.61
N ARG A 311 0.00 18.41 -42.81
CA ARG A 311 0.35 17.83 -44.12
C ARG A 311 -0.14 16.39 -44.22
N PRO A 312 -1.15 16.10 -45.07
CA PRO A 312 -1.75 14.76 -45.17
C PRO A 312 -0.82 13.67 -45.71
N ASP A 313 0.39 14.02 -46.19
CA ASP A 313 1.23 13.14 -47.01
C ASP A 313 2.53 12.68 -46.31
N GLN A 314 2.76 13.05 -45.04
CA GLN A 314 3.94 12.61 -44.27
C GLN A 314 3.55 11.65 -43.14
N PRO A 315 4.28 10.52 -42.97
CA PRO A 315 4.10 9.67 -41.80
C PRO A 315 4.37 10.50 -40.54
N ALA A 316 3.49 10.37 -39.54
CA ALA A 316 3.72 10.96 -38.24
C ALA A 316 5.09 10.46 -37.71
N PRO A 317 5.90 11.33 -37.09
CA PRO A 317 7.16 10.88 -36.50
C PRO A 317 6.87 9.72 -35.55
N GLU A 318 7.61 8.61 -35.71
CA GLU A 318 7.54 7.50 -34.77
C GLU A 318 8.21 7.94 -33.46
N PHE A 319 7.39 8.30 -32.49
CA PHE A 319 7.88 8.62 -31.15
C PHE A 319 8.07 7.32 -30.37
N GLY A 320 9.24 7.12 -29.78
CA GLY A 320 9.43 6.08 -28.78
C GLY A 320 8.55 6.34 -27.56
N ASN A 321 8.02 5.29 -26.92
CA ASN A 321 7.14 5.41 -25.75
C ASN A 321 7.74 6.29 -24.65
N HIS A 322 9.05 6.17 -24.40
CA HIS A 322 9.76 6.98 -23.42
C HIS A 322 9.72 8.48 -23.76
N SER A 323 9.93 8.83 -25.04
CA SER A 323 9.89 10.22 -25.52
C SER A 323 8.48 10.81 -25.43
N ILE A 324 7.43 10.02 -25.68
CA ILE A 324 6.03 10.46 -25.53
C ILE A 324 5.75 10.84 -24.07
N ILE A 325 6.16 9.99 -23.12
CA ILE A 325 5.94 10.22 -21.68
C ILE A 325 6.77 11.41 -21.19
N ALA A 326 8.04 11.51 -21.59
CA ALA A 326 8.91 12.63 -21.26
C ALA A 326 8.34 13.96 -21.79
N ALA A 327 7.91 13.99 -23.06
CA ALA A 327 7.27 15.15 -23.65
C ALA A 327 5.98 15.52 -22.90
N PHE A 328 5.12 14.56 -22.55
CA PHE A 328 3.89 14.83 -21.80
C PHE A 328 4.19 15.45 -20.43
N ARG A 329 5.20 14.97 -19.71
CA ARG A 329 5.58 15.53 -18.40
C ARG A 329 5.97 16.99 -18.50
N LEU A 330 6.79 17.35 -19.49
CA LEU A 330 7.19 18.75 -19.72
C LEU A 330 6.03 19.61 -20.22
N VAL A 331 5.19 19.07 -21.12
CA VAL A 331 3.95 19.70 -21.58
C VAL A 331 3.02 20.03 -20.42
N HIS A 332 2.86 19.09 -19.48
CA HIS A 332 2.02 19.26 -18.32
C HIS A 332 2.63 20.25 -17.30
N MET A 333 3.93 20.14 -17.04
CA MET A 333 4.65 21.01 -16.11
C MET A 333 4.64 22.48 -16.57
N TRP A 334 4.76 22.71 -17.87
CA TRP A 334 4.76 24.05 -18.45
C TRP A 334 3.40 24.48 -19.01
N ASP A 335 2.34 23.72 -18.74
CA ASP A 335 0.96 24.05 -19.11
C ASP A 335 0.75 24.37 -20.61
N PHE A 336 1.23 23.47 -21.47
CA PHE A 336 0.88 23.45 -22.88
C PHE A 336 -0.45 22.68 -23.08
N SER A 337 -1.59 23.32 -22.81
CA SER A 337 -2.89 22.63 -22.77
C SER A 337 -3.23 21.90 -24.09
N ASP A 338 -3.01 22.53 -25.25
CA ASP A 338 -3.27 21.91 -26.57
C ASP A 338 -2.44 20.65 -26.82
N LEU A 339 -1.16 20.68 -26.41
CA LEU A 339 -0.26 19.53 -26.57
C LEU A 339 -0.57 18.45 -25.56
N ARG A 340 -1.09 18.81 -24.38
CA ARG A 340 -1.52 17.84 -23.38
C ARG A 340 -2.64 16.99 -23.95
N ASP A 341 -3.64 17.61 -24.57
CA ASP A 341 -4.77 16.91 -25.18
C ASP A 341 -4.32 16.06 -26.39
N TYR A 342 -3.35 16.54 -27.17
CA TYR A 342 -2.75 15.79 -28.27
C TYR A 342 -1.97 14.55 -27.80
N LEU A 343 -1.15 14.69 -26.75
CA LEU A 343 -0.29 13.63 -26.25
C LEU A 343 -1.03 12.60 -25.39
N LEU A 344 -2.12 12.98 -24.73
CA LEU A 344 -2.82 12.13 -23.77
C LEU A 344 -3.23 10.76 -24.35
N PRO A 345 -3.84 10.65 -25.55
CA PRO A 345 -4.15 9.35 -26.16
C PRO A 345 -2.90 8.55 -26.58
N LEU A 346 -1.81 9.24 -26.91
CA LEU A 346 -0.54 8.61 -27.28
C LEU A 346 0.14 8.00 -26.05
N VAL A 347 0.11 8.71 -24.92
CA VAL A 347 0.56 8.20 -23.62
C VAL A 347 -0.26 6.98 -23.21
N GLU A 348 -1.60 7.03 -23.35
CA GLU A 348 -2.47 5.90 -22.99
C GLU A 348 -2.06 4.59 -23.69
N ARG A 349 -1.66 4.70 -24.96
CA ARG A 349 -1.22 3.58 -25.81
C ARG A 349 0.21 3.13 -25.51
N ALA A 350 1.07 4.05 -25.06
CA ALA A 350 2.47 3.78 -24.77
C ALA A 350 2.70 3.03 -23.46
N LEU A 351 1.80 3.23 -22.47
CA LEU A 351 1.90 2.62 -21.14
C LEU A 351 1.34 1.20 -21.09
N ASP A 352 1.97 0.33 -20.30
CA ASP A 352 1.37 -0.95 -19.91
C ASP A 352 0.18 -0.75 -18.95
N ASP A 353 -0.57 -1.82 -18.63
CA ASP A 353 -1.76 -1.69 -17.77
C ASP A 353 -1.43 -1.27 -16.32
N VAL A 354 -0.25 -1.63 -15.80
CA VAL A 354 0.20 -1.22 -14.45
C VAL A 354 0.64 0.24 -14.46
N GLU A 355 1.49 0.62 -15.42
CA GLU A 355 1.95 1.98 -15.61
C GLU A 355 0.79 2.93 -15.90
N ARG A 356 -0.23 2.48 -16.66
CA ARG A 356 -1.45 3.26 -16.91
C ARG A 356 -2.22 3.55 -15.63
N ILE A 357 -2.31 2.61 -14.68
CA ILE A 357 -2.97 2.85 -13.38
C ILE A 357 -2.17 3.85 -12.55
N VAL A 358 -0.85 3.70 -12.49
CA VAL A 358 0.04 4.61 -11.73
C VAL A 358 -0.06 6.02 -12.30
N PHE A 359 0.12 6.16 -13.61
CA PHE A 359 0.03 7.43 -14.32
C PHE A 359 -1.35 8.09 -14.17
N ALA A 360 -2.42 7.30 -14.27
CA ALA A 360 -3.78 7.78 -14.07
C ALA A 360 -4.00 8.35 -12.67
N ARG A 361 -3.40 7.76 -11.63
CA ARG A 361 -3.48 8.28 -10.26
C ARG A 361 -2.68 9.55 -10.10
N GLU A 362 -1.44 9.57 -10.59
CA GLU A 362 -0.54 10.74 -10.55
C GLU A 362 -1.18 11.98 -11.21
N HIS A 363 -1.87 11.78 -12.34
CA HIS A 363 -2.47 12.87 -13.11
C HIS A 363 -3.99 13.01 -12.96
N GLY A 364 -4.63 12.23 -12.08
CA GLY A 364 -6.06 12.31 -11.78
C GLY A 364 -7.01 11.84 -12.92
N ILE A 365 -6.56 10.95 -13.80
CA ILE A 365 -7.31 10.48 -14.99
C ILE A 365 -8.09 9.19 -14.66
N GLN A 366 -9.25 9.34 -14.01
CA GLN A 366 -9.98 8.18 -13.48
C GLN A 366 -10.54 7.22 -14.54
N SER A 367 -10.78 7.71 -15.76
CA SER A 367 -11.28 6.90 -16.86
C SER A 367 -10.35 5.75 -17.25
N TRP A 368 -9.06 5.85 -16.93
CA TRP A 368 -8.04 4.85 -17.29
C TRP A 368 -7.90 3.72 -16.25
N VAL A 369 -8.26 3.97 -14.99
CA VAL A 369 -7.99 3.05 -13.87
C VAL A 369 -8.79 1.75 -14.01
N VAL A 370 -10.11 1.85 -14.18
CA VAL A 370 -10.99 0.68 -14.24
C VAL A 370 -10.68 -0.21 -15.47
N PRO A 371 -10.57 0.33 -16.70
CA PRO A 371 -10.22 -0.49 -17.86
C PRO A 371 -8.88 -1.22 -17.71
N ALA A 372 -7.87 -0.57 -17.15
CA ALA A 372 -6.57 -1.19 -16.91
C ALA A 372 -6.64 -2.30 -15.84
N LEU A 373 -7.39 -2.09 -14.75
CA LEU A 373 -7.61 -3.13 -13.74
C LEU A 373 -8.35 -4.35 -14.31
N VAL A 374 -9.34 -4.13 -15.17
CA VAL A 374 -10.07 -5.22 -15.84
C VAL A 374 -9.10 -6.04 -16.69
N LYS A 375 -8.23 -5.40 -17.48
CA LYS A 375 -7.19 -6.09 -18.26
C LYS A 375 -6.23 -6.88 -17.37
N LEU A 376 -5.77 -6.32 -16.25
CA LEU A 376 -4.95 -7.06 -15.27
C LEU A 376 -5.68 -8.25 -14.63
N CYS A 377 -7.00 -8.15 -14.43
CA CYS A 377 -7.82 -9.25 -13.95
C CYS A 377 -8.03 -10.35 -15.01
N GLN A 378 -7.88 -10.03 -16.30
CA GLN A 378 -8.05 -10.95 -17.43
C GLN A 378 -6.73 -11.57 -17.92
N ARG A 379 -5.60 -10.86 -17.76
CA ARG A 379 -4.26 -11.28 -18.20
C ARG A 379 -3.81 -12.61 -17.59
N PHE A 380 -3.51 -13.62 -18.39
CA PHE A 380 -3.11 -14.95 -17.91
C PHE A 380 -2.04 -14.90 -16.81
N GLU A 381 -0.97 -14.15 -16.99
CA GLU A 381 0.17 -14.06 -16.07
C GLU A 381 -0.21 -13.41 -14.73
N PRO A 382 0.19 -14.00 -13.58
CA PRO A 382 0.02 -13.39 -12.26
C PRO A 382 0.77 -12.06 -12.15
N LEU A 383 0.42 -11.28 -11.13
CA LEU A 383 1.18 -10.07 -10.81
C LEU A 383 2.59 -10.45 -10.37
N THR A 384 3.59 -9.81 -10.97
CA THR A 384 4.96 -9.84 -10.49
C THR A 384 5.07 -9.03 -9.20
N THR A 385 6.16 -9.25 -8.45
CA THR A 385 6.38 -8.52 -7.20
C THR A 385 6.61 -7.02 -7.46
N GLU A 386 7.23 -6.69 -8.59
CA GLU A 386 7.48 -5.30 -8.98
C GLU A 386 6.18 -4.57 -9.35
N GLU A 387 5.32 -5.22 -10.16
CA GLU A 387 3.99 -4.68 -10.46
C GLU A 387 3.15 -4.46 -9.20
N ALA A 388 3.19 -5.42 -8.26
CA ALA A 388 2.45 -5.32 -7.02
C ALA A 388 2.92 -4.15 -6.13
N ARG A 389 4.24 -3.88 -6.10
CA ARG A 389 4.80 -2.73 -5.38
C ARG A 389 4.31 -1.42 -5.99
N LYS A 390 4.33 -1.30 -7.32
CA LYS A 390 3.81 -0.12 -8.04
C LYS A 390 2.32 0.11 -7.80
N LEU A 391 1.52 -0.95 -7.74
CA LEU A 391 0.06 -0.86 -7.59
C LEU A 391 -0.40 -0.60 -6.14
N GLY A 392 0.38 -1.06 -5.15
CA GLY A 392 0.03 -1.01 -3.74
C GLY A 392 -0.93 -2.12 -3.30
N LEU A 393 -0.99 -2.35 -1.98
CA LEU A 393 -1.69 -3.49 -1.35
C LEU A 393 -3.19 -3.56 -1.71
N ASP A 394 -3.91 -2.44 -1.61
CA ASP A 394 -5.35 -2.38 -1.87
C ASP A 394 -5.69 -2.80 -3.31
N THR A 395 -4.91 -2.32 -4.28
CA THR A 395 -5.10 -2.64 -5.70
C THR A 395 -4.79 -4.11 -5.97
N VAL A 396 -3.70 -4.62 -5.40
CA VAL A 396 -3.31 -6.03 -5.50
C VAL A 396 -4.39 -6.92 -4.90
N LEU A 397 -4.96 -6.51 -3.78
CA LEU A 397 -6.05 -7.22 -3.14
C LEU A 397 -7.29 -7.25 -4.05
N ILE A 398 -7.69 -6.12 -4.65
CA ILE A 398 -8.79 -6.08 -5.63
C ILE A 398 -8.52 -7.04 -6.78
N ILE A 399 -7.34 -6.98 -7.40
CA ILE A 399 -6.96 -7.84 -8.53
C ILE A 399 -7.00 -9.31 -8.11
N SER A 400 -6.44 -9.65 -6.94
CA SER A 400 -6.43 -11.02 -6.41
C SER A 400 -7.84 -11.56 -6.22
N HIS A 401 -8.72 -10.78 -5.59
CA HIS A 401 -10.12 -11.17 -5.40
C HIS A 401 -10.81 -11.43 -6.73
N MET A 402 -10.66 -10.49 -7.68
CA MET A 402 -11.31 -10.63 -8.99
C MET A 402 -10.74 -11.85 -9.73
N ARG A 403 -9.42 -12.05 -9.75
CA ARG A 403 -8.82 -13.22 -10.40
C ARG A 403 -9.27 -14.53 -9.75
N GLU A 404 -9.32 -14.59 -8.43
CA GLU A 404 -9.81 -15.77 -7.69
C GLU A 404 -11.29 -16.06 -8.01
N MET A 405 -12.14 -15.03 -8.03
CA MET A 405 -13.56 -15.19 -8.33
C MET A 405 -13.83 -15.59 -9.79
N PHE A 406 -13.08 -15.05 -10.75
CA PHE A 406 -13.38 -15.18 -12.18
C PHE A 406 -12.53 -16.23 -12.92
N ARG A 407 -11.39 -16.68 -12.37
CA ARG A 407 -10.52 -17.70 -13.01
C ARG A 407 -10.62 -19.08 -12.41
N SER A 408 -11.04 -19.20 -11.14
CA SER A 408 -11.21 -20.50 -10.49
C SER A 408 -12.39 -21.32 -11.05
N ILE A 409 -13.22 -20.72 -11.91
CA ILE A 409 -14.46 -21.31 -12.39
C ILE A 409 -14.41 -21.46 -13.92
N ARG A 410 -13.55 -22.34 -14.43
CA ARG A 410 -13.82 -23.01 -15.71
C ARG A 410 -14.43 -24.38 -15.38
N PRO A 411 -15.71 -24.62 -15.67
CA PRO A 411 -16.28 -25.95 -15.52
C PRO A 411 -15.50 -26.90 -16.42
N SER A 412 -15.03 -28.00 -15.86
CA SER A 412 -14.69 -29.20 -16.61
C SER A 412 -15.98 -29.74 -17.23
N GLY A 413 -16.45 -29.16 -18.34
CA GLY A 413 -17.77 -29.46 -18.89
C GLY A 413 -17.85 -29.13 -20.37
N HIS A 414 -18.24 -30.14 -21.14
CA HIS A 414 -18.29 -30.19 -22.59
C HIS A 414 -19.07 -29.03 -23.24
N HIS A 415 -18.68 -28.68 -24.47
CA HIS A 415 -19.43 -27.79 -25.35
C HIS A 415 -20.89 -28.25 -25.46
N GLY A 416 -21.83 -27.56 -24.79
CA GLY A 416 -23.27 -27.78 -24.99
C GLY A 416 -24.21 -27.66 -23.78
N ASP A 417 -23.73 -27.58 -22.53
CA ASP A 417 -24.63 -27.63 -21.37
C ASP A 417 -25.26 -26.26 -20.96
N PRO A 418 -26.52 -26.24 -20.48
CA PRO A 418 -27.18 -25.07 -19.85
C PRO A 418 -26.51 -24.55 -18.58
N GLU A 419 -25.45 -25.23 -18.10
CA GLU A 419 -24.56 -24.84 -16.99
C GLU A 419 -23.49 -23.81 -17.42
N SER A 420 -23.46 -23.45 -18.69
CA SER A 420 -22.57 -22.41 -19.27
C SER A 420 -23.05 -20.98 -19.04
N LEU A 421 -23.91 -20.73 -18.04
CA LEU A 421 -24.56 -19.44 -17.79
C LEU A 421 -24.19 -18.91 -16.41
N TYR A 422 -23.59 -17.72 -16.35
CA TYR A 422 -23.29 -17.03 -15.08
C TYR A 422 -24.12 -15.76 -14.92
N CYS A 423 -24.39 -15.38 -13.68
CA CYS A 423 -25.19 -14.21 -13.35
C CYS A 423 -24.40 -12.91 -13.51
N ARG A 424 -24.99 -11.92 -14.16
CA ARG A 424 -24.44 -10.56 -14.38
C ARG A 424 -24.00 -9.87 -13.08
N ASP A 425 -24.76 -10.03 -12.01
CA ASP A 425 -24.56 -9.27 -10.77
C ASP A 425 -23.47 -9.91 -9.88
N CYS A 426 -23.43 -11.25 -9.84
CA CYS A 426 -22.64 -12.02 -8.89
C CYS A 426 -21.49 -12.80 -9.54
N ALA A 427 -21.56 -13.04 -10.86
CA ALA A 427 -20.76 -14.00 -11.62
C ALA A 427 -20.87 -15.47 -11.15
N GLY A 428 -21.89 -15.78 -10.34
CA GLY A 428 -22.20 -17.15 -9.91
C GLY A 428 -22.87 -17.94 -11.02
N PHE A 429 -22.53 -19.23 -11.11
CA PHE A 429 -23.01 -20.17 -12.12
C PHE A 429 -24.23 -20.98 -11.65
N ASP A 430 -24.49 -20.98 -10.35
CA ASP A 430 -25.55 -21.79 -9.74
C ASP A 430 -26.90 -21.06 -9.83
N ARG A 431 -27.83 -21.69 -10.55
CA ARG A 431 -29.18 -21.15 -10.80
C ARG A 431 -30.26 -22.20 -10.64
N GLN A 432 -31.38 -21.79 -10.06
CA GLN A 432 -32.64 -22.52 -10.19
C GLN A 432 -33.45 -21.91 -11.34
N SER A 433 -33.88 -22.73 -12.31
CA SER A 433 -34.85 -22.32 -13.33
C SER A 433 -36.25 -22.79 -12.95
N SER A 434 -37.17 -21.85 -12.74
CA SER A 434 -38.62 -22.10 -12.88
C SER A 434 -39.10 -21.44 -14.19
N GLU A 435 -40.24 -21.86 -14.72
CA GLU A 435 -40.77 -21.52 -16.07
C GLU A 435 -40.78 -20.03 -16.47
N ALA A 436 -40.49 -19.09 -15.55
CA ALA A 436 -40.33 -17.67 -15.85
C ALA A 436 -39.21 -16.91 -15.07
N THR A 437 -38.45 -17.55 -14.16
CA THR A 437 -37.44 -16.84 -13.33
C THR A 437 -36.17 -17.64 -13.08
N TYR A 438 -35.03 -16.95 -13.09
CA TYR A 438 -33.71 -17.48 -12.70
C TYR A 438 -33.26 -16.84 -11.39
N LYS A 439 -32.80 -17.65 -10.42
CA LYS A 439 -32.28 -17.17 -9.13
C LYS A 439 -30.79 -17.49 -9.00
N CYS A 440 -29.91 -16.49 -8.76
CA CYS A 440 -28.46 -16.73 -8.51
C CYS A 440 -28.30 -17.20 -7.07
N TYR A 441 -27.76 -18.40 -6.83
CA TYR A 441 -27.47 -18.84 -5.46
C TYR A 441 -26.34 -18.05 -4.80
N ALA A 442 -25.39 -17.51 -5.58
CA ALA A 442 -24.27 -16.73 -5.04
C ALA A 442 -24.65 -15.32 -4.54
N CYS A 443 -25.69 -14.67 -5.08
CA CYS A 443 -26.16 -13.36 -4.60
C CYS A 443 -27.65 -13.32 -4.23
N ASN A 444 -28.32 -14.47 -4.27
CA ASN A 444 -29.74 -14.66 -3.95
C ASN A 444 -30.72 -13.79 -4.77
N ARG A 445 -30.27 -13.13 -5.85
CA ARG A 445 -31.13 -12.28 -6.70
C ARG A 445 -31.94 -13.10 -7.70
N GLN A 446 -33.23 -12.79 -7.79
CA GLN A 446 -34.13 -13.28 -8.83
C GLN A 446 -34.08 -12.37 -10.06
N SER A 447 -34.08 -12.96 -11.26
CA SER A 447 -34.12 -12.26 -12.53
C SER A 447 -35.03 -12.97 -13.53
N ILE A 448 -35.72 -12.18 -14.34
CA ILE A 448 -36.45 -12.63 -15.53
C ILE A 448 -35.46 -12.59 -16.70
N GLY A 449 -35.25 -13.72 -17.39
CA GLY A 449 -34.70 -13.85 -18.76
C GLY A 449 -33.28 -13.35 -19.09
N ALA A 450 -32.85 -12.17 -18.63
CA ALA A 450 -31.78 -11.38 -19.27
C ALA A 450 -30.56 -11.07 -18.40
N ARG A 451 -30.45 -11.60 -17.16
CA ARG A 451 -29.27 -11.38 -16.29
C ARG A 451 -28.27 -12.54 -16.26
N TYR A 452 -28.42 -13.53 -17.14
CA TYR A 452 -27.45 -14.63 -17.25
C TYR A 452 -26.81 -14.62 -18.64
N TYR A 453 -25.49 -14.74 -18.69
CA TYR A 453 -24.71 -14.67 -19.94
C TYR A 453 -23.95 -15.97 -20.22
N HIS A 454 -23.82 -16.33 -21.50
CA HIS A 454 -23.12 -17.53 -21.94
C HIS A 454 -21.59 -17.38 -21.86
N VAL A 455 -20.91 -18.42 -21.38
CA VAL A 455 -19.44 -18.54 -21.30
C VAL A 455 -18.75 -18.45 -22.66
N SER A 456 -19.44 -18.79 -23.75
CA SER A 456 -18.89 -18.77 -25.12
C SER A 456 -18.87 -17.40 -25.80
N GLY A 457 -19.38 -16.34 -25.15
CA GLY A 457 -19.21 -14.97 -25.63
C GLY A 457 -17.79 -14.50 -25.37
N ARG A 458 -16.95 -14.39 -26.42
CA ARG A 458 -15.60 -13.82 -26.35
C ARG A 458 -15.62 -12.51 -25.56
N ASP A 459 -14.93 -12.50 -24.42
CA ASP A 459 -14.53 -11.38 -23.56
C ASP A 459 -15.59 -10.39 -23.04
N GLY A 460 -16.74 -10.21 -23.70
CA GLY A 460 -17.67 -9.12 -23.41
C GLY A 460 -18.33 -9.20 -22.03
N ALA A 461 -18.89 -10.36 -21.67
CA ALA A 461 -19.69 -10.46 -20.45
C ALA A 461 -18.82 -10.55 -19.16
N THR A 462 -17.58 -11.08 -19.23
CA THR A 462 -16.64 -11.09 -18.11
C THR A 462 -16.06 -9.69 -17.89
N THR A 463 -15.82 -8.95 -18.98
CA THR A 463 -15.41 -7.54 -18.94
C THR A 463 -16.48 -6.68 -18.28
N GLU A 464 -17.75 -6.83 -18.64
CA GLU A 464 -18.86 -6.09 -18.02
C GLU A 464 -18.99 -6.38 -16.52
N ALA A 465 -18.95 -7.66 -16.12
CA ALA A 465 -19.07 -8.05 -14.71
C ALA A 465 -17.86 -7.60 -13.87
N LEU A 466 -16.64 -7.71 -14.41
CA LEU A 466 -15.42 -7.18 -13.79
C LEU A 466 -15.52 -5.66 -13.64
N THR A 467 -15.88 -4.96 -14.72
CA THR A 467 -16.04 -3.50 -14.72
C THR A 467 -17.03 -3.07 -13.65
N ALA A 468 -18.23 -3.67 -13.61
CA ALA A 468 -19.26 -3.32 -12.64
C ALA A 468 -18.80 -3.56 -11.19
N LYS A 469 -18.18 -4.71 -10.88
CA LYS A 469 -17.73 -5.02 -9.51
C LYS A 469 -16.54 -4.18 -9.07
N ILE A 470 -15.61 -3.91 -9.99
CA ILE A 470 -14.47 -3.03 -9.75
C ILE A 470 -15.03 -1.63 -9.46
N SER A 471 -15.86 -1.06 -10.34
CA SER A 471 -16.48 0.25 -10.15
C SER A 471 -17.26 0.38 -8.83
N LEU A 472 -18.06 -0.62 -8.45
CA LEU A 472 -18.78 -0.61 -7.16
C LEU A 472 -17.83 -0.52 -5.95
N ARG A 473 -16.73 -1.29 -5.96
CA ARG A 473 -15.70 -1.20 -4.89
C ARG A 473 -14.99 0.15 -4.86
N PHE A 474 -14.93 0.87 -5.99
CA PHE A 474 -14.39 2.22 -6.07
C PHE A 474 -15.40 3.30 -5.64
N GLU A 475 -16.70 3.10 -5.87
CA GLU A 475 -17.77 4.00 -5.44
C GLU A 475 -17.97 3.96 -3.90
N ASP A 476 -17.93 2.77 -3.30
CA ASP A 476 -18.10 2.58 -1.84
C ASP A 476 -16.95 3.19 -1.00
N LYS A 477 -15.75 3.35 -1.57
CA LYS A 477 -14.59 3.94 -0.87
C LYS A 477 -14.58 5.48 -0.86
N GLY A 478 -15.59 6.13 -1.45
CA GLY A 478 -15.70 7.59 -1.49
C GLY A 478 -14.61 8.26 -2.34
N LYS A 479 -14.85 9.52 -2.72
CA LYS A 479 -13.93 10.34 -3.52
C LYS A 479 -12.59 10.70 -2.83
N LEU A 480 -12.22 10.00 -1.75
CA LEU A 480 -11.03 10.27 -0.94
C LEU A 480 -9.95 9.17 -1.04
N ALA A 481 -10.22 8.05 -1.72
CA ALA A 481 -9.22 7.01 -2.00
C ALA A 481 -8.36 7.29 -3.27
N TRP A 482 -8.36 8.53 -3.77
CA TRP A 482 -7.69 8.92 -5.02
C TRP A 482 -6.30 9.55 -4.82
N LYS A 483 -5.71 9.48 -3.63
CA LYS A 483 -4.34 9.93 -3.36
C LYS A 483 -3.48 8.80 -2.83
#